data_AF-A0A972TFH0-F1
#
_entry.id   AF-A0A972TFH0-F1
#
_cell.length_a   1.000
_cell.length_b   1.000
_cell.length_c   1.000
_cell.angle_alpha   90.00
_cell.angle_beta   90.00
_cell.angle_gamma   90.00
#
_symmetry.space_group_name_H-M   'P 1'
#
loop_
_entity.id
_entity.type
_entity.pdbx_description
1 polymer ?
#
loop_
_entity_poly.entity_id
_entity_poly.type
_entity_poly.pdbx_seq_one_letter_code
_entity_poly.pdbx_strand_id
1 'polypeptide(L)' 'MYTQTNYKTKKALKEAVTRGEKVKYFQPGPFGGNEPKDGGFCCEGPHYPEPHRWYASCVAKDDCIVEVS' A
#
# COMPACT_ATOMS: atom_id res chain seq x y z
N MET A 1 -6.07 -2.82 -1.61
CA MET A 1 -5.22 -1.97 -2.49
C MET A 1 -3.79 -2.46 -2.47
N TYR A 2 -3.06 -2.27 -3.56
CA TYR A 2 -1.67 -2.63 -3.71
C TYR A 2 -0.75 -1.43 -3.67
N THR A 3 0.49 -1.63 -3.26
CA THR A 3 1.54 -0.64 -3.44
C THR A 3 2.12 -0.78 -4.85
N GLN A 4 2.72 0.26 -5.44
CA GLN A 4 3.35 0.09 -6.76
C GLN A 4 4.52 -0.91 -6.70
N THR A 5 5.24 -0.92 -5.57
CA THR A 5 6.26 -1.93 -5.26
C THR A 5 5.60 -3.14 -4.59
N ASN A 6 5.82 -4.36 -5.12
CA ASN A 6 5.29 -5.58 -4.50
C ASN A 6 6.07 -6.00 -3.24
N TYR A 7 5.77 -5.39 -2.09
CA TYR A 7 6.38 -5.77 -0.81
C TYR A 7 5.93 -7.17 -0.36
N LYS A 8 6.89 -8.08 -0.19
CA LYS A 8 6.60 -9.47 0.19
C LYS A 8 6.14 -9.65 1.64
N THR A 9 6.38 -8.65 2.49
CA THR A 9 5.94 -8.63 3.88
C THR A 9 5.46 -7.23 4.28
N LYS A 10 4.53 -7.16 5.24
CA LYS A 10 4.13 -5.92 5.90
C LYS A 10 5.31 -5.17 6.52
N LYS A 11 6.29 -5.89 7.06
CA LYS A 11 7.51 -5.29 7.64
C LYS A 11 8.29 -4.51 6.60
N ALA A 12 8.48 -5.07 5.39
CA ALA A 12 9.19 -4.40 4.32
C ALA A 12 8.49 -3.11 3.86
N LEU A 13 7.16 -3.12 3.79
CA LEU A 13 6.36 -1.92 3.53
C LEU A 13 6.57 -0.87 4.63
N LYS A 14 6.44 -1.27 5.90
CA LYS A 14 6.59 -0.36 7.05
C LYS A 14 7.98 0.27 7.08
N GLU A 15 9.03 -0.51 6.84
CA GLU A 15 10.41 -0.02 6.77
C GLU A 15 10.62 0.99 5.64
N ALA A 16 10.03 0.78 4.45
CA ALA A 16 10.11 1.73 3.34
C ALA A 16 9.48 3.09 3.72
N VAL A 17 8.29 3.06 4.32
CA VAL A 17 7.62 4.27 4.83
C VAL A 17 8.48 4.95 5.91
N THR A 18 9.03 4.20 6.87
CA THR A 18 9.91 4.75 7.92
C THR A 18 11.19 5.36 7.37
N ARG A 19 11.74 4.84 6.25
CA ARG A 19 12.89 5.44 5.56
C ARG A 19 12.55 6.73 4.81
N GLY A 20 11.28 7.12 4.75
CA GLY A 20 10.81 8.30 4.01
C GLY A 20 10.71 8.06 2.50
N GLU A 21 10.64 6.81 2.06
CA GLU A 21 10.39 6.50 0.64
C GLU A 21 8.98 6.95 0.24
N LYS A 22 8.84 7.43 -1.00
CA LYS A 22 7.53 7.77 -1.57
C LYS A 22 6.78 6.50 -1.99
N VAL A 23 6.09 5.88 -1.04
CA VAL A 23 5.33 4.66 -1.28
C VAL A 23 3.96 4.99 -1.88
N LYS A 24 3.84 4.83 -3.20
CA LYS A 24 2.59 4.97 -3.96
C LYS A 24 1.77 3.68 -3.97
N TYR A 25 0.48 3.80 -4.22
CA TYR A 25 -0.47 2.67 -4.27
C TYR A 25 -1.43 2.81 -5.44
N PHE A 26 -2.08 1.70 -5.76
CA PHE A 26 -3.08 1.59 -6.81
C PHE A 26 -4.10 0.49 -6.47
N GLN A 27 -5.28 0.57 -7.08
CA GLN A 27 -6.26 -0.49 -7.05
C GLN A 27 -6.26 -1.23 -8.40
N PRO A 28 -5.94 -2.53 -8.44
CA PRO A 28 -6.00 -3.29 -9.68
C PRO A 28 -7.45 -3.45 -10.17
N GLY A 29 -7.60 -3.64 -11.48
CA GLY A 29 -8.88 -3.97 -12.11
C GLY A 29 -9.71 -2.75 -12.53
N PRO A 30 -10.95 -2.96 -12.99
CA PRO A 30 -11.78 -1.92 -13.62
C PRO A 30 -12.26 -0.84 -12.63
N PHE A 31 -12.04 -1.04 -11.33
CA PHE A 31 -12.39 -0.09 -10.28
C PHE A 31 -11.20 0.76 -9.82
N GLY A 32 -10.04 0.68 -10.49
CA GLY A 32 -8.87 1.52 -10.21
C GLY A 32 -9.03 2.97 -10.68
N GLY A 33 -8.14 3.85 -10.21
CA GLY A 33 -8.08 5.27 -10.63
C GLY A 33 -8.82 6.26 -9.73
N ASN A 34 -9.50 5.79 -8.68
CA ASN A 34 -10.16 6.60 -7.65
C ASN A 34 -9.55 6.37 -6.27
N GLU A 35 -8.26 6.03 -6.21
CA GLU A 35 -7.56 5.82 -4.95
C GLU A 35 -7.59 7.11 -4.09
N PRO A 36 -7.82 7.00 -2.77
CA PRO A 36 -7.86 8.17 -1.91
C PRO A 36 -6.51 8.88 -1.96
N LYS A 37 -6.46 10.20 -2.14
CA LYS A 37 -5.20 10.95 -2.05
C LYS A 37 -4.73 11.12 -0.62
N ASP A 38 -5.67 11.17 0.31
CA ASP A 38 -5.47 11.38 1.74
C ASP A 38 -6.42 10.48 2.53
N GLY A 39 -6.01 10.08 3.75
CA GLY A 39 -6.84 9.33 4.69
C GLY A 39 -6.53 7.83 4.77
N GLY A 40 -7.36 7.10 5.52
CA GLY A 40 -7.11 5.70 5.87
C GLY A 40 -7.58 4.70 4.81
N PHE A 41 -6.81 3.63 4.58
CA PHE A 41 -7.20 2.53 3.71
C PHE A 41 -6.52 1.19 4.05
N CYS A 42 -7.03 0.09 3.49
CA CYS A 42 -6.42 -1.23 3.63
C CYS A 42 -5.48 -1.56 2.45
N CYS A 43 -4.21 -1.78 2.77
CA CYS A 43 -3.21 -2.28 1.84
C CYS A 43 -2.98 -3.77 2.09
N GLU A 44 -2.70 -4.51 1.02
CA GLU A 44 -2.52 -5.96 1.09
C GLU A 44 -1.38 -6.41 0.19
N GLY A 45 -0.82 -7.57 0.50
CA GLY A 45 0.18 -8.19 -0.35
C GLY A 45 0.60 -9.58 0.13
N PRO A 46 1.44 -10.28 -0.64
CA PRO A 46 2.00 -9.89 -1.94
C PRO A 46 0.91 -9.77 -3.02
N HIS A 47 1.19 -9.08 -4.12
CA HIS A 47 0.20 -8.91 -5.20
C HIS A 47 -0.20 -10.26 -5.83
N TYR A 48 -1.46 -10.37 -6.25
CA TYR A 48 -1.91 -11.46 -7.12
C TYR A 48 -0.96 -11.61 -8.34
N PRO A 49 -0.65 -12.84 -8.81
CA PRO A 49 -1.24 -14.15 -8.49
C PRO A 49 -0.79 -14.81 -7.19
N GLU A 50 0.11 -14.19 -6.42
CA GLU A 50 0.54 -14.77 -5.15
C GLU A 50 -0.56 -14.63 -4.08
N PRO A 51 -0.80 -15.67 -3.24
CA PRO A 51 -1.71 -15.55 -2.11
C PRO A 51 -1.27 -14.45 -1.16
N HIS A 52 -2.21 -13.60 -0.74
CA HIS A 52 -1.92 -12.49 0.15
C HIS A 52 -1.58 -13.03 1.53
N ARG A 53 -0.42 -12.64 2.04
CA ARG A 53 0.13 -13.11 3.32
C ARG A 53 0.04 -12.03 4.40
N TRP A 54 -0.28 -10.80 4.02
CA TRP A 54 -0.40 -9.70 4.94
C TRP A 54 -1.44 -8.68 4.48
N TYR A 55 -2.04 -8.04 5.48
CA TYR A 55 -2.92 -6.89 5.37
C TYR A 55 -2.43 -5.82 6.35
N ALA A 56 -2.57 -4.56 5.98
CA ALA A 56 -2.16 -3.43 6.79
C ALA A 56 -3.14 -2.27 6.65
N SER A 57 -3.41 -1.59 7.76
CA SER A 57 -4.08 -0.29 7.73
C SER A 57 -3.03 0.76 7.41
N CYS A 58 -3.28 1.56 6.38
CA CYS A 58 -2.37 2.60 5.91
C CYS A 58 -3.05 3.95 5.98
N VAL A 59 -2.27 5.01 6.19
CA VAL A 59 -2.72 6.40 6.03
C VAL A 59 -1.99 6.99 4.83
N ALA A 60 -2.76 7.53 3.90
CA ALA A 60 -2.27 8.32 2.78
C ALA A 60 -2.21 9.80 3.13
N LYS A 61 -1.20 10.48 2.59
CA LYS A 61 -1.15 11.92 2.46
C LYS A 61 -0.45 12.28 1.16
N ASP A 62 -1.02 13.19 0.38
CA ASP A 62 -0.48 13.59 -0.94
C ASP A 62 -0.10 12.34 -1.76
N ASP A 63 -1.09 11.45 -1.93
CA ASP A 63 -1.03 10.20 -2.68
C ASP A 63 0.13 9.24 -2.31
N CYS A 64 0.71 9.39 -1.12
CA CYS A 64 1.77 8.54 -0.57
C CYS A 64 1.35 7.95 0.78
N ILE A 65 1.77 6.72 1.06
CA ILE A 65 1.60 6.13 2.39
C ILE A 65 2.57 6.80 3.37
N VAL A 66 2.04 7.33 4.47
CA VAL A 66 2.80 7.98 5.54
C VAL A 66 2.76 7.20 6.86
N GLU A 67 1.78 6.32 7.05
CA GLU A 67 1.66 5.46 8.24
C GLU A 67 1.24 4.05 7.86
N VAL A 68 1.76 3.04 8.59
CA VAL A 68 1.42 1.62 8.45
C VAL A 68 1.24 0.97 9.82
N SER A 69 0.03 0.45 10.07
CA SER A 69 -0.40 -0.17 11.33
C SER A 69 -0.74 -1.64 11.16
#